data_AF-A0A7S3HPW0-F1
#
_entry.id   AF-A0A7S3HPW0-F1
#
_cell.length_a   1.000
_cell.length_b   1.000
_cell.length_c   1.000
_cell.angle_alpha   90.00
_cell.angle_beta   90.00
_cell.angle_gamma   90.00
#
_symmetry.space_group_name_H-M   'P 1'
#
loop_
_entity.id
_entity.type
_entity.pdbx_description
1 polymer ?
#
loop_
_entity_poly.entity_id
_entity_poly.type
_entity_poly.pdbx_seq_one_letter_code
_entity_poly.pdbx_strand_id
1 'polypeptide(L)'
;GHGHGHSHEANGHGDCQICEQQDDEKRKLHARHGDRVGTVTMTIAGELDLQKVKEWLGNFLWEEQGRLGMETYRYKGLLSIHGEDRQYVLQGVHDTFELEPGPTKKPNS
;
A
#
# COMPACT_ATOMS: atom_id res chain seq x y z
N GLY A 1 -9.62 58.39 16.79
CA GLY A 1 -9.07 58.17 15.43
C GLY A 1 -8.13 57.00 15.49
N HIS A 2 -7.96 56.14 14.49
CA HIS A 2 -8.51 56.06 13.14
C HIS A 2 -8.58 54.56 12.81
N GLY A 3 -9.65 54.10 12.15
CA GLY A 3 -9.67 52.78 11.53
C GLY A 3 -8.81 52.76 10.27
N HIS A 4 -8.61 51.57 9.69
CA HIS A 4 -8.48 51.34 8.24
C HIS A 4 -8.49 49.83 7.98
N GLY A 5 -9.52 49.35 7.29
CA GLY A 5 -9.53 48.04 6.66
C GLY A 5 -8.96 48.15 5.26
N HIS A 6 -8.27 47.11 4.78
CA HIS A 6 -7.87 47.01 3.39
C HIS A 6 -8.15 45.60 2.85
N SER A 7 -9.12 45.57 1.94
CA SER A 7 -9.39 44.50 0.99
C SER A 7 -8.26 44.47 -0.05
N HIS A 8 -7.72 43.30 -0.36
CA HIS A 8 -6.71 43.14 -1.41
C HIS A 8 -7.35 42.54 -2.66
N GLU A 9 -7.61 43.41 -3.64
CA GLU A 9 -7.74 43.05 -5.05
C GLU A 9 -6.34 43.00 -5.67
N ALA A 10 -5.95 41.86 -6.24
CA ALA A 10 -4.63 41.67 -6.83
C ALA A 10 -4.60 42.14 -8.29
N ASN A 11 -4.09 43.34 -8.53
CA ASN A 11 -3.44 43.72 -9.80
C ASN A 11 -2.00 44.11 -9.49
N GLY A 12 -1.06 43.50 -10.21
CA GLY A 12 0.33 43.33 -9.80
C GLY A 12 1.21 44.58 -9.73
N HIS A 13 2.23 44.48 -8.87
CA HIS A 13 3.60 44.99 -9.00
C HIS A 13 4.36 44.37 -7.81
N GLY A 14 5.53 43.74 -7.92
CA GLY A 14 6.73 44.23 -8.56
C GLY A 14 7.67 44.72 -7.45
N ASP A 15 8.59 43.85 -7.02
CA ASP A 15 9.77 44.08 -6.18
C ASP A 15 9.57 44.85 -4.84
N CYS A 16 9.58 44.10 -3.73
CA CYS A 16 9.74 44.68 -2.39
C CYS A 16 10.81 43.88 -1.63
N GLN A 17 11.95 44.54 -1.38
CA GLN A 17 13.13 44.07 -0.65
C GLN A 17 12.89 43.99 0.87
N ILE A 18 11.88 43.24 1.31
CA ILE A 18 11.71 42.87 2.73
C ILE A 18 11.42 41.38 2.80
N CYS A 19 12.42 40.59 2.42
CA CYS A 19 12.44 39.15 2.62
C CYS A 19 13.69 38.80 3.43
N GLU A 20 13.75 39.24 4.69
CA GLU A 20 14.72 38.69 5.62
C GLU A 20 14.26 38.88 7.07
N GLN A 21 14.14 37.71 7.72
CA GLN A 21 14.27 37.45 9.16
C GLN A 21 12.97 37.18 9.95
N GLN A 22 13.00 35.97 10.52
CA GLN A 22 12.23 35.43 11.66
C GLN A 22 11.02 34.58 11.28
N ASP A 23 11.28 33.27 11.10
CA ASP A 23 10.76 32.23 12.01
C ASP A 23 11.41 30.87 11.67
N ASP A 24 12.73 30.81 11.90
CA ASP A 24 13.42 29.57 12.28
C ASP A 24 12.79 29.03 13.57
N GLU A 25 12.79 27.71 13.79
CA GLU A 25 12.29 27.01 15.00
C GLU A 25 10.86 26.40 14.98
N LYS A 26 10.34 25.92 13.83
CA LYS A 26 9.26 24.88 13.89
C LYS A 26 9.20 23.84 12.76
N ARG A 27 10.31 23.63 12.02
CA ARG A 27 10.44 22.56 11.01
C ARG A 27 11.43 21.45 11.39
N LYS A 28 11.55 21.14 12.68
CA LYS A 28 12.04 19.85 13.17
C LYS A 28 11.04 19.45 14.24
N LEU A 29 10.12 18.53 14.00
CA LEU A 29 10.36 17.09 14.02
C LEU A 29 9.07 16.47 13.48
N HIS A 30 9.11 15.75 12.36
CA HIS A 30 8.35 14.50 12.12
C HIS A 30 8.80 13.91 10.77
N ALA A 31 10.11 13.94 10.48
CA ALA A 31 10.71 13.05 9.49
C ALA A 31 10.93 11.66 10.12
N ARG A 32 9.87 11.07 10.71
CA ARG A 32 9.90 9.70 11.26
C ARG A 32 8.70 8.90 10.81
N HIS A 33 8.56 8.75 9.50
CA HIS A 33 7.99 7.54 8.91
C HIS A 33 8.88 7.17 7.74
N GLY A 34 9.97 6.46 8.02
CA GLY A 34 10.57 5.59 7.02
C GLY A 34 9.67 4.37 6.85
N ASP A 35 8.38 4.56 6.56
CA ASP A 35 7.48 3.47 6.16
C ASP A 35 7.90 3.08 4.76
N ARG A 36 8.92 2.22 4.71
CA ARG A 36 9.37 1.59 3.48
C ARG A 36 8.30 0.58 3.07
N VAL A 37 7.25 1.08 2.44
CA VAL A 37 6.29 0.25 1.73
C VAL A 37 7.05 -0.45 0.60
N GLY A 38 7.12 -1.77 0.68
CA GLY A 38 7.77 -2.61 -0.31
C GLY A 38 6.76 -3.53 -0.98
N THR A 39 7.03 -3.93 -2.21
CA THR A 39 6.29 -4.98 -2.88
C THR A 39 7.23 -6.16 -3.11
N VAL A 40 6.76 -7.35 -2.75
CA VAL A 40 7.43 -8.61 -3.06
C VAL A 40 6.57 -9.35 -4.08
N THR A 41 7.22 -9.95 -5.08
CA THR A 41 6.57 -10.81 -6.06
C THR A 41 7.25 -12.17 -6.04
N MET A 42 6.44 -13.22 -6.04
CA MET A 42 6.89 -14.61 -6.04
C MET A 42 6.20 -15.36 -7.18
N THR A 43 6.93 -16.27 -7.81
CA THR A 43 6.38 -17.20 -8.79
C THR A 43 6.86 -18.59 -8.43
N ILE A 44 5.94 -19.54 -8.36
CA ILE A 44 6.22 -20.93 -8.03
C ILE A 44 5.86 -21.76 -9.26
N ALA A 45 6.79 -22.60 -9.71
CA ALA A 45 6.54 -23.50 -10.83
C ALA A 45 5.66 -24.68 -10.40
N GLY A 46 4.74 -25.08 -11.28
CA GLY A 46 3.86 -26.23 -11.06
C GLY A 46 2.54 -25.87 -10.41
N GLU A 47 1.92 -26.88 -9.78
CA GLU A 47 0.60 -26.79 -9.17
C GLU A 47 0.72 -26.89 -7.64
N LEU A 48 -0.14 -26.15 -6.94
CA LEU A 48 -0.19 -26.06 -5.50
C LEU A 48 -1.32 -26.89 -4.93
N ASP A 49 -1.16 -27.33 -3.69
CA ASP A 49 -2.25 -27.91 -2.91
C ASP A 49 -3.04 -26.78 -2.25
N LEU A 50 -4.35 -26.71 -2.53
CA LEU A 50 -5.21 -25.62 -2.04
C LEU A 50 -5.29 -25.58 -0.51
N GLN A 51 -5.32 -26.74 0.15
CA GLN A 51 -5.42 -26.80 1.61
C GLN A 51 -4.12 -26.29 2.24
N LYS A 52 -2.97 -26.74 1.74
CA LYS A 52 -1.67 -26.27 2.25
C LYS A 52 -1.47 -24.77 2.04
N VAL A 53 -1.94 -24.22 0.92
CA VAL A 53 -1.88 -22.77 0.68
C VAL A 53 -2.76 -22.01 1.67
N LYS A 54 -3.98 -22.49 1.95
CA LYS A 54 -4.87 -21.86 2.95
C LYS A 54 -4.28 -21.88 4.36
N GLU A 55 -3.72 -23.02 4.76
CA GLU A 55 -3.03 -23.17 6.05
C GLU A 55 -1.83 -22.22 6.15
N TRP A 56 -1.00 -22.16 5.10
CA TRP A 56 0.14 -21.25 5.05
C TRP A 56 -0.27 -19.78 5.11
N LEU A 57 -1.29 -19.37 4.35
CA LEU A 57 -1.82 -18.00 4.36
C LEU A 57 -2.36 -17.63 5.75
N GLY A 58 -3.10 -18.53 6.39
CA GLY A 58 -3.58 -18.32 7.75
C GLY A 58 -2.41 -18.06 8.71
N ASN A 59 -1.45 -18.97 8.77
CA ASN A 59 -0.31 -18.84 9.68
C ASN A 59 0.52 -17.57 9.39
N PHE A 60 0.70 -17.22 8.11
CA PHE A 60 1.42 -16.01 7.73
C PHE A 60 0.72 -14.73 8.24
N LEU A 61 -0.60 -14.64 8.09
CA LEU A 61 -1.37 -13.45 8.47
C LEU A 61 -1.50 -13.31 10.00
N TRP A 62 -1.73 -14.41 10.72
CA TRP A 62 -2.01 -14.37 12.16
C TRP A 62 -0.76 -14.39 13.04
N GLU A 63 0.27 -15.17 12.68
CA GLU A 63 1.44 -15.40 13.54
C GLU A 63 2.67 -14.66 13.03
N GLU A 64 3.03 -14.88 11.77
CA GLU A 64 4.29 -14.38 11.21
C GLU A 64 4.30 -12.86 11.06
N GLN A 65 3.18 -12.27 10.65
CA GLN A 65 3.05 -10.83 10.47
C GLN A 65 3.31 -10.07 11.78
N GLY A 66 2.71 -10.54 12.89
CA GLY A 66 2.96 -10.01 14.23
C GLY A 66 4.40 -10.24 14.70
N ARG A 67 4.95 -11.44 14.45
CA ARG A 67 6.33 -11.79 14.82
C ARG A 67 7.38 -10.94 14.08
N LEU A 68 7.14 -10.66 12.81
CA LEU A 68 8.04 -9.86 11.96
C LEU A 68 7.88 -8.36 12.16
N GLY A 69 6.84 -7.91 12.88
CA GLY A 69 6.52 -6.50 13.05
C GLY A 69 6.24 -5.80 11.71
N MET A 70 5.77 -6.54 10.71
CA MET A 70 5.41 -6.03 9.40
C MET A 70 3.89 -5.96 9.28
N GLU A 71 3.37 -5.04 8.47
CA GLU A 71 1.94 -4.97 8.15
C GLU A 71 1.76 -5.18 6.65
N THR A 72 0.86 -6.08 6.25
CA THR A 72 0.61 -6.32 4.83
C THR A 72 -0.59 -5.49 4.36
N TYR A 73 -0.35 -4.42 3.59
CA TYR A 73 -1.45 -3.57 3.11
C TYR A 73 -2.36 -4.27 2.09
N ARG A 74 -1.77 -4.99 1.13
CA ARG A 74 -2.50 -5.66 0.05
C ARG A 74 -1.66 -6.75 -0.58
N TYR A 75 -2.31 -7.84 -0.95
CA TYR A 75 -1.70 -8.88 -1.76
C TYR A 75 -2.71 -9.42 -2.77
N LYS A 76 -2.16 -9.86 -3.90
CA LYS A 76 -2.90 -10.47 -4.99
C LYS A 76 -2.07 -11.61 -5.56
N GLY A 77 -2.72 -12.67 -5.99
CA GLY A 77 -2.07 -13.83 -6.56
C GLY A 77 -3.01 -14.61 -7.48
N LEU A 78 -2.40 -15.39 -8.36
CA LEU A 78 -3.09 -16.35 -9.20
C LEU A 78 -2.48 -17.71 -8.93
N LEU A 79 -3.29 -18.66 -8.48
CA LEU A 79 -2.83 -19.95 -7.98
C LEU A 79 -3.31 -21.06 -8.91
N SER A 80 -2.38 -21.85 -9.42
CA SER A 80 -2.69 -23.09 -10.13
C SER A 80 -2.82 -24.21 -9.11
N ILE A 81 -4.03 -24.76 -8.92
CA ILE A 81 -4.30 -25.78 -7.88
C ILE A 81 -4.29 -27.19 -8.48
N HIS A 82 -3.59 -28.14 -7.88
CA HIS A 82 -3.50 -29.51 -8.38
C HIS A 82 -4.89 -30.15 -8.50
N GLY A 83 -5.18 -30.74 -9.66
CA GLY A 83 -6.45 -31.40 -9.95
C GLY A 83 -7.61 -30.48 -10.36
N GLU A 84 -7.38 -29.17 -10.43
CA GLU A 84 -8.38 -28.20 -10.89
C GLU A 84 -8.09 -27.71 -12.31
N ASP A 85 -9.11 -27.55 -13.16
CA ASP A 85 -8.90 -26.98 -14.51
C ASP A 85 -8.82 -25.43 -14.49
N ARG A 86 -9.26 -24.84 -13.37
CA ARG A 86 -9.24 -23.39 -13.14
C ARG A 86 -8.13 -22.99 -12.19
N GLN A 87 -7.69 -21.75 -12.34
CA GLN A 87 -6.85 -21.06 -11.38
C GLN A 87 -7.73 -20.42 -10.30
N TYR A 88 -7.14 -20.15 -9.14
CA TYR A 88 -7.79 -19.39 -8.07
C TYR A 88 -7.19 -17.99 -8.00
N VAL A 89 -8.04 -16.99 -7.92
CA VAL A 89 -7.63 -15.63 -7.63
C VAL A 89 -7.54 -15.48 -6.12
N LEU A 90 -6.33 -15.21 -5.63
CA LEU A 90 -6.06 -14.81 -4.26
C LEU A 90 -6.09 -13.28 -4.19
N GLN A 91 -6.84 -12.73 -3.25
CA GLN A 91 -6.79 -11.31 -2.94
C GLN A 91 -7.00 -11.07 -1.45
N GLY A 92 -6.35 -10.03 -0.90
CA GLY A 92 -6.47 -9.69 0.50
C GLY A 92 -5.94 -8.30 0.84
N VAL A 93 -6.43 -7.78 1.98
CA VAL A 93 -6.11 -6.47 2.54
C VAL A 93 -5.94 -6.62 4.04
N HIS A 94 -4.85 -6.08 4.59
CA HIS A 94 -4.45 -6.29 5.99
C HIS A 94 -4.37 -7.79 6.33
N ASP A 95 -5.26 -8.26 7.19
CA ASP A 95 -5.35 -9.62 7.74
C ASP A 95 -6.40 -10.51 7.03
N THR A 96 -7.12 -9.97 6.06
CA THR A 96 -8.19 -10.68 5.35
C THR A 96 -7.72 -11.24 4.01
N PHE A 97 -8.21 -12.43 3.63
CA PHE A 97 -8.03 -13.00 2.30
C PHE A 97 -9.29 -13.69 1.78
N GLU A 98 -9.37 -13.76 0.44
CA GLU A 98 -10.37 -14.48 -0.32
C GLU A 98 -9.68 -15.34 -1.39
N LEU A 99 -10.31 -16.48 -1.71
CA LEU A 99 -9.88 -17.40 -2.76
C LEU A 99 -11.07 -17.75 -3.64
N GLU A 100 -11.14 -17.10 -4.80
CA GLU A 100 -12.26 -17.26 -5.73
C GLU A 100 -11.84 -18.02 -6.99
N PRO A 101 -12.73 -18.85 -7.58
CA PRO A 101 -12.48 -19.46 -8.88
C PRO A 101 -12.22 -18.39 -9.95
N GLY A 102 -11.13 -18.55 -10.67
CA GLY A 102 -10.66 -17.62 -11.69
C GLY A 102 -10.64 -18.23 -13.10
N PRO A 103 -9.74 -17.77 -13.97
CA PRO A 103 -9.66 -18.23 -15.35
C PRO A 103 -9.23 -19.69 -15.44
N THR A 104 -9.48 -20.32 -16.59
CA THR A 104 -8.98 -21.66 -16.90
C THR A 104 -7.45 -21.63 -17.03
N LYS A 105 -6.77 -22.69 -16.55
CA LYS A 105 -5.30 -22.79 -16.60
C LYS A 105 -4.73 -22.80 -18.02
N LYS A 106 -5.50 -23.31 -18.97
CA LYS A 106 -5.16 -23.30 -20.39
C LYS A 106 -5.97 -22.19 -21.07
N PRO A 107 -5.35 -21.35 -21.92
CA PRO A 107 -6.12 -20.62 -22.92
C PRO A 107 -6.76 -21.68 -23.82
N ASN A 108 -8.02 -21.48 -24.20
CA ASN A 108 -8.68 -22.32 -25.20
C ASN A 108 -7.74 -22.48 -26.42
N SER A 109 -7.58 -23.72 -26.86
CA SER A 109 -6.68 -24.15 -27.94
C SER A 109 -6.86 -23.37 -29.24
#